data_AF-A0A932X3L5-F1
#
_entry.id   AF-A0A932X3L5-F1
#
_cell.length_a   1.000
_cell.length_b   1.000
_cell.length_c   1.000
_cell.angle_alpha   90.00
_cell.angle_beta   90.00
_cell.angle_gamma   90.00
#
_symmetry.space_group_name_H-M   'P 1'
#
loop_
_entity.id
_entity.type
_entity.pdbx_description
1 polymer ?
#
loop_
_entity_poly.entity_id
_entity_poly.type
_entity_poly.pdbx_seq_one_letter_code
_entity_poly.pdbx_strand_id
1 'polypeptide(L)' 'MGRRREPPTQRPLRLTPGFRLGLLARGATAREILDEYEGLERDDIRACLAFAEAALESAAFLLLTKAAA' A
#
# COMPACT_ATOMS: atom_id res chain seq x y z
N MET A 1 -11.55 -24.65 28.57
CA MET A 1 -11.94 -24.16 27.22
C MET A 1 -11.11 -22.91 26.94
N GLY A 2 -9.99 -23.07 26.23
CA GLY A 2 -8.91 -22.08 26.17
C GLY A 2 -9.24 -20.91 25.25
N ARG A 3 -9.13 -19.68 25.77
CA ARG A 3 -9.02 -18.50 24.92
C ARG A 3 -7.65 -18.57 24.24
N ARG A 4 -7.62 -18.92 22.95
CA ARG A 4 -6.42 -18.72 22.13
C ARG A 4 -6.12 -17.23 22.14
N ARG A 5 -5.08 -16.83 22.88
CA ARG A 5 -4.47 -15.51 22.68
C ARG A 5 -3.76 -15.60 21.35
N GLU A 6 -4.25 -14.85 20.38
CA GLU A 6 -3.62 -14.68 19.09
C GLU A 6 -2.24 -14.05 19.35
N PRO A 7 -1.12 -14.66 18.90
CA PRO A 7 0.19 -14.05 19.05
C PRO A 7 0.24 -12.74 18.22
N PRO A 8 0.99 -11.72 18.69
CA PRO A 8 0.92 -10.38 18.11
C PRO A 8 1.25 -10.44 16.63
N THR A 9 0.30 -10.02 15.79
CA THR A 9 0.47 -9.84 14.35
C THR A 9 1.77 -9.08 14.16
N GLN A 10 2.74 -9.77 13.56
CA GLN A 10 4.04 -9.21 13.21
C GLN A 10 3.77 -7.85 12.58
N ARG A 11 4.20 -6.76 13.21
CA ARG A 11 3.89 -5.42 12.73
C ARG A 11 4.47 -5.34 11.32
N PRO A 12 3.65 -5.30 10.26
CA PRO A 12 4.18 -5.23 8.92
C PRO A 12 4.99 -3.95 8.85
N LEU A 13 6.13 -4.02 8.16
CA LEU A 13 6.94 -2.85 7.82
C LEU A 13 5.95 -1.75 7.41
N ARG A 14 5.88 -0.65 8.18
CA ARG A 14 4.96 0.46 7.92
C ARG A 14 5.46 1.24 6.70
N LEU A 15 5.55 0.57 5.57
CA LEU A 15 5.66 1.22 4.29
C LEU A 15 4.37 2.01 4.11
N THR A 16 4.50 3.26 3.74
CA THR A 16 3.35 4.08 3.39
C THR A 16 2.78 3.59 2.06
N PRO A 17 1.46 3.74 1.81
CA PRO A 17 0.89 3.45 0.50
C PRO A 17 1.64 4.17 -0.64
N GLY A 18 2.09 5.41 -0.40
CA GLY A 18 2.90 6.18 -1.34
C GLY A 18 4.24 5.53 -1.70
N PHE A 19 4.93 4.87 -0.77
CA PHE A 19 6.18 4.16 -1.05
C PHE A 19 5.95 2.96 -1.99
N ARG A 20 4.91 2.17 -1.72
CA ARG A 20 4.56 1.01 -2.56
C ARG A 20 4.13 1.42 -3.97
N LEU A 21 3.33 2.49 -4.09
CA LEU A 21 2.97 3.09 -5.38
C LEU A 21 4.22 3.59 -6.13
N GLY A 22 5.20 4.14 -5.41
CA GLY A 22 6.47 4.56 -5.99
C GLY A 22 7.33 3.42 -6.53
N LEU A 23 7.28 2.22 -5.93
CA LEU A 23 7.95 1.03 -6.45
C LEU A 23 7.27 0.55 -7.73
N LEU A 24 5.93 0.43 -7.70
CA LEU A 24 5.13 0.06 -8.86
C LEU A 24 5.34 1.03 -10.04
N ALA A 25 5.37 2.34 -9.77
CA ALA A 25 5.60 3.37 -10.79
C ALA A 25 7.01 3.30 -11.42
N ARG A 26 8.00 2.75 -10.73
CA ARG A 26 9.36 2.53 -11.23
C ARG A 26 9.52 1.21 -11.99
N GLY A 27 8.43 0.45 -12.16
CA GLY A 27 8.40 -0.79 -12.92
C GLY A 27 8.56 -2.05 -12.09
N ALA A 28 8.62 -1.95 -10.75
CA ALA A 28 8.60 -3.14 -9.90
C ALA A 28 7.24 -3.84 -10.02
N THR A 29 7.26 -5.16 -10.10
CA THR A 29 6.06 -5.99 -10.12
C THR A 29 5.55 -6.26 -8.72
N ALA A 30 4.26 -6.54 -8.58
CA ALA A 30 3.67 -6.93 -7.29
C ALA A 30 4.38 -8.15 -6.69
N ARG A 31 4.91 -9.06 -7.52
CA ARG A 31 5.63 -10.24 -7.06
C ARG A 31 6.98 -9.86 -6.46
N GLU A 32 7.78 -9.05 -7.15
CA GLU A 32 9.07 -8.58 -6.62
C GLU A 32 8.89 -7.84 -5.29
N ILE A 33 7.84 -7.04 -5.15
CA ILE A 33 7.54 -6.34 -3.90
C ILE A 33 7.15 -7.33 -2.79
N LEU A 34 6.38 -8.38 -3.08
CA LEU A 34 6.02 -9.41 -2.08
C LEU A 34 7.22 -10.26 -1.67
N ASP A 35 8.12 -10.55 -2.61
CA ASP A 35 9.32 -11.34 -2.38
C ASP A 35 10.39 -10.53 -1.59
N GLU A 36 10.41 -9.20 -1.74
CA GLU A 36 11.35 -8.30 -1.05
C GLU A 36 10.91 -7.91 0.38
N TYR A 37 9.60 -7.84 0.63
CA TYR A 37 9.04 -7.36 1.90
C TYR A 37 8.28 -8.46 2.64
N GLU A 38 8.96 -9.14 3.56
CA GLU A 38 8.37 -10.19 4.41
C GLU A 38 7.18 -9.65 5.22
N GLY A 39 6.09 -10.41 5.23
CA GLY A 39 4.84 -10.05 5.89
C GLY A 39 3.93 -9.12 5.08
N LEU A 40 4.27 -8.86 3.82
CA LEU A 40 3.35 -8.24 2.86
C LEU A 40 2.53 -9.32 2.14
N GLU A 41 1.24 -9.08 1.99
CA GLU A 41 0.34 -9.95 1.25
C GLU A 41 -0.19 -9.27 -0.02
N ARG A 42 -0.73 -10.06 -0.95
CA ARG A 42 -1.34 -9.53 -2.18
C ARG A 42 -2.44 -8.51 -1.89
N ASP A 43 -3.14 -8.67 -0.77
CA ASP A 43 -4.23 -7.78 -0.37
C ASP A 43 -3.70 -6.41 0.08
N ASP A 44 -2.47 -6.30 0.59
CA ASP A 44 -1.84 -5.01 0.88
C ASP A 44 -1.55 -4.21 -0.40
N ILE A 45 -1.14 -4.90 -1.47
CA ILE A 45 -0.94 -4.28 -2.80
C ILE A 45 -2.28 -3.79 -3.35
N ARG A 46 -3.33 -4.61 -3.25
CA ARG A 46 -4.69 -4.23 -3.68
C ARG A 46 -5.23 -3.05 -2.89
N ALA A 47 -5.05 -3.06 -1.57
CA ALA A 47 -5.46 -1.95 -0.71
C ALA A 47 -4.71 -0.65 -1.05
N CYS A 48 -3.42 -0.73 -1.41
CA CYS A 48 -2.67 0.44 -1.88
C CYS A 48 -3.19 0.98 -3.23
N LEU A 49 -3.57 0.10 -4.16
CA LEU A 49 -4.16 0.52 -5.43
C LEU A 49 -5.55 1.12 -5.25
N ALA A 50 -6.41 0.52 -4.41
CA ALA A 50 -7.71 1.07 -4.06
C ALA A 50 -7.59 2.42 -3.35
N PHE A 51 -6.58 2.58 -2.49
CA PHE A 51 -6.26 3.88 -1.89
C PHE A 51 -5.84 4.90 -2.96
N ALA A 52 -5.02 4.51 -3.94
CA ALA A 52 -4.63 5.39 -5.04
C ALA A 52 -5.82 5.78 -5.92
N GLU A 53 -6.69 4.83 -6.26
CA GLU A 53 -7.95 5.06 -6.97
C GLU A 53 -8.82 6.05 -6.19
N ALA A 54 -9.11 5.77 -4.91
CA ALA A 54 -9.90 6.66 -4.06
C ALA A 54 -9.24 8.04 -3.88
N ALA A 55 -7.91 8.11 -3.81
CA ALA A 55 -7.17 9.37 -3.75
C ALA A 55 -7.17 10.11 -5.09
N LEU A 56 -7.29 9.42 -6.23
CA LEU A 56 -7.54 10.07 -7.50
C LEU A 56 -8.98 10.59 -7.54
N GLU A 57 -9.97 9.80 -7.12
CA GLU A 57 -11.36 10.26 -7.04
C GLU A 57 -11.55 11.41 -6.04
N SER A 58 -10.81 11.41 -4.93
CA SER A 58 -10.93 12.37 -3.82
C SER A 58 -9.98 13.56 -3.93
N ALA A 59 -8.74 13.36 -4.39
CA ALA A 59 -7.61 14.29 -4.31
C ALA A 59 -6.85 14.54 -5.63
N ALA A 60 -7.18 13.88 -6.75
CA ALA A 60 -6.91 14.48 -8.07
C ALA A 60 -7.55 15.87 -8.16
N PHE A 61 -8.67 16.07 -7.45
CA PHE A 61 -9.41 17.32 -7.32
C PHE A 61 -8.63 18.51 -6.74
N LEU A 62 -7.66 18.31 -5.84
CA LEU A 62 -7.02 19.42 -5.09
C LEU A 62 -5.52 19.62 -5.32
N LEU A 63 -4.77 18.60 -5.77
CA LEU A 63 -3.32 18.71 -5.97
C LEU A 63 -2.89 18.71 -7.44
N LEU A 64 -3.66 18.11 -8.36
CA LEU A 64 -3.43 18.33 -9.80
C LEU A 64 -3.76 19.78 -10.21
N THR A 65 -4.69 20.44 -9.51
CA THR A 65 -5.07 21.85 -9.70
C THR A 65 -4.11 22.85 -9.07
N LYS A 66 -3.25 22.42 -8.13
CA LYS A 66 -2.28 23.29 -7.43
C LYS A 66 -0.86 23.24 -8.03
N ALA A 67 -0.48 22.15 -8.69
CA ALA A 67 0.84 22.00 -9.30
C ALA A 67 0.91 22.46 -10.78
N ALA A 68 -0.23 22.78 -11.41
CA ALA A 68 -0.34 23.26 -12.79
C ALA A 68 -0.54 24.79 -12.92
N ALA A 69 -0.40 25.54 -11.81
CA ALA A 69 -0.52 27.00 -11.75
C ALA A 69 0.83 27.66 -11.42
#